data_AF-R7FTC0-F1
#
_entry.id   AF-R7FTC0-F1
#
_cell.length_a   1.000
_cell.length_b   1.000
_cell.length_c   1.000
_cell.angle_alpha   90.00
_cell.angle_beta   90.00
_cell.angle_gamma   90.00
#
_symmetry.space_group_name_H-M   'P 1'
#
loop_
_entity.id
_entity.type
_entity.pdbx_description
1 polymer ?
#
loop_
_entity_poly.entity_id
_entity_poly.type
_entity_poly.pdbx_seq_one_letter_code
_entity_poly.pdbx_strand_id
1 'polypeptide(L)'
;MAEKDLSLTILFDIYGGLLSENERNAFEYYYCDDLSLSEISELMKMTRQGVRDNIVRAEKLLRDSESKLGLKEKLIEADRLIASAKKALSSGDTALAGKILDEIKL
;
A
#
# COMPACT_ATOMS: atom_id res chain seq x y z
N MET A 1 20.64 8.17 8.30
CA MET A 1 19.43 7.34 8.12
C MET A 1 18.90 7.70 6.74
N ALA A 2 18.71 6.73 5.84
CA ALA A 2 18.07 7.04 4.57
C ALA A 2 16.65 7.57 4.85
N GLU A 3 16.19 8.49 4.02
CA GLU A 3 14.85 9.05 4.10
C GLU A 3 13.79 7.93 4.00
N LYS A 4 12.71 8.04 4.78
CA LYS A 4 11.61 7.05 4.75
C LYS A 4 10.95 7.12 3.38
N ASP A 5 10.90 6.01 2.65
CA ASP A 5 10.16 5.94 1.39
C ASP A 5 8.66 5.85 1.71
N LEU A 6 8.00 7.01 1.77
CA LEU A 6 6.57 7.12 2.06
C LEU A 6 5.69 6.39 1.03
N SER A 7 6.20 6.01 -0.15
CA SER A 7 5.41 5.22 -1.09
C SER A 7 5.09 3.82 -0.56
N LEU A 8 5.83 3.34 0.44
CA LEU A 8 5.58 2.07 1.12
C LEU A 8 4.29 2.06 1.94
N THR A 9 3.78 3.21 2.40
CA THR A 9 2.50 3.25 3.14
C THR A 9 1.33 2.86 2.24
N ILE A 10 1.35 3.28 0.97
CA ILE A 10 0.37 2.85 -0.04
C ILE A 10 0.46 1.34 -0.26
N LEU A 11 1.67 0.79 -0.35
CA LEU A 11 1.83 -0.65 -0.48
C LEU A 11 1.37 -1.40 0.78
N PHE A 12 1.54 -0.79 1.95
CA PHE A 12 1.05 -1.33 3.22
C PHE A 12 -0.47 -1.37 3.29
N ASP A 13 -1.18 -0.37 2.76
CA ASP A 13 -2.65 -0.41 2.65
C ASP A 13 -3.14 -1.58 1.77
N ILE A 14 -2.37 -1.91 0.72
CA ILE A 14 -2.71 -2.98 -0.23
C ILE A 14 -2.30 -4.36 0.28
N TYR A 15 -1.09 -4.49 0.82
CA TYR A 15 -0.45 -5.78 1.13
C TYR A 15 -0.16 -5.99 2.62
N GLY A 16 -0.48 -5.04 3.50
CA GLY A 16 -0.18 -5.11 4.93
C GLY A 16 -0.83 -6.30 5.64
N GLY A 17 -1.92 -6.84 5.08
CA GLY A 17 -2.55 -8.08 5.55
C GLY A 17 -1.72 -9.36 5.31
N LEU A 18 -0.66 -9.30 4.48
CA LEU A 18 0.25 -10.42 4.23
C LEU A 18 1.43 -10.46 5.21
N LEU A 19 1.61 -9.41 6.00
CA LEU A 19 2.68 -9.31 6.99
C LEU A 19 2.33 -10.12 8.23
N SER A 20 3.35 -10.67 8.90
CA SER A 20 3.15 -11.15 10.27
C SER A 20 2.77 -9.98 11.20
N GLU A 21 2.12 -10.28 12.31
CA GLU A 21 1.72 -9.27 13.31
C GLU A 21 2.90 -8.38 13.75
N ASN A 22 4.07 -8.99 13.98
CA ASN A 22 5.27 -8.27 14.37
C ASN A 22 5.82 -7.35 13.26
N GLU A 23 5.79 -7.78 12.02
CA GLU A 23 6.21 -6.98 10.86
C GLU A 23 5.24 -5.83 10.61
N ARG A 24 3.94 -6.11 10.69
CA ARG A 24 2.87 -5.13 10.53
C ARG A 24 2.96 -4.04 11.59
N ASN A 25 3.00 -4.41 12.87
CA ASN A 25 3.05 -3.46 13.97
C ASN A 25 4.33 -2.63 13.93
N ALA A 26 5.49 -3.25 13.68
CA ALA A 26 6.74 -2.52 13.56
C ALA A 26 6.74 -1.54 12.38
N PHE A 27 6.15 -1.92 11.25
CA PHE A 27 5.99 -1.04 10.10
C PHE A 27 5.05 0.13 10.41
N GLU A 28 3.87 -0.14 10.97
CA GLU A 28 2.86 0.87 11.31
C GLU A 28 3.41 1.90 12.30
N TYR A 29 4.03 1.44 13.38
CA TYR A 29 4.64 2.35 14.35
C TYR A 29 5.76 3.21 13.75
N TYR A 30 6.54 2.67 12.82
CA TYR A 30 7.66 3.38 12.23
C TYR A 30 7.24 4.33 11.09
N TYR A 31 6.36 3.90 10.19
CA TYR A 31 5.98 4.66 8.99
C TYR A 31 4.74 5.55 9.23
N CYS A 32 3.78 5.11 10.05
CA CYS A 32 2.52 5.82 10.27
C CYS A 32 2.55 6.68 11.53
N ASP A 33 3.07 6.13 12.63
CA ASP A 33 3.07 6.83 13.94
C ASP A 33 4.35 7.62 14.22
N ASP A 34 5.30 7.60 13.27
CA ASP A 34 6.60 8.27 13.34
C ASP A 34 7.45 7.93 14.58
N LEU A 35 7.24 6.76 15.19
CA LEU A 35 8.02 6.32 16.34
C LEU A 35 9.45 5.95 15.92
N SER A 36 10.40 6.26 16.80
CA SER A 36 11.79 5.82 16.65
C SER A 36 11.93 4.33 16.95
N LEU A 37 13.00 3.70 16.43
CA LEU A 37 13.28 2.28 16.72
C LEU A 37 13.42 1.98 18.22
N SER A 38 13.81 2.97 19.02
CA SER A 38 13.91 2.82 20.48
C SER A 38 12.53 2.77 21.12
N GLU A 39 11.64 3.71 20.79
CA GLU A 39 10.25 3.73 21.28
C GLU A 39 9.50 2.46 20.90
N ILE A 40 9.67 1.99 19.66
CA ILE A 40 9.06 0.75 19.19
C ILE A 40 9.62 -0.46 19.93
N SER A 41 10.93 -0.48 20.22
CA SER A 41 11.56 -1.59 20.94
C SER A 41 11.03 -1.74 22.36
N GLU A 42 10.77 -0.62 23.04
CA GLU A 42 10.15 -0.59 24.37
C GLU A 42 8.68 -1.04 24.30
N LEU A 43 7.92 -0.50 23.34
CA LEU A 43 6.50 -0.80 23.16
C LEU A 43 6.25 -2.29 22.84
N MET A 44 7.02 -2.84 21.90
CA MET A 44 6.90 -4.23 21.45
C MET A 44 7.67 -5.23 22.33
N LYS A 45 8.42 -4.75 23.33
CA LYS A 45 9.32 -5.58 24.16
C LYS A 45 10.30 -6.42 23.32
N MET A 46 10.88 -5.79 22.30
CA MET A 46 11.84 -6.38 21.38
C MET A 46 13.18 -5.65 21.43
N THR A 47 14.24 -6.24 20.88
CA THR A 47 15.48 -5.48 20.69
C THR A 47 15.33 -4.48 19.55
N ARG A 48 16.07 -3.36 19.59
CA ARG A 48 16.12 -2.39 18.47
C ARG A 48 16.49 -3.05 17.14
N GLN A 49 17.35 -4.08 17.17
CA GLN A 49 17.69 -4.87 15.99
C GLN A 49 16.51 -5.69 15.49
N GLY A 50 15.76 -6.34 16.38
CA GLY A 50 14.56 -7.10 16.01
C GLY A 50 13.48 -6.22 15.37
N VAL A 51 13.28 -5.01 15.90
CA VAL A 51 12.37 -4.01 15.28
C VAL A 51 12.84 -3.65 13.88
N ARG A 52 14.13 -3.33 13.70
CA ARG A 52 14.71 -3.01 12.39
C ARG A 52 14.52 -4.16 11.40
N ASP A 53 14.75 -5.39 11.84
CA ASP A 53 14.61 -6.56 10.98
C ASP A 53 13.14 -6.81 10.57
N ASN A 54 12.18 -6.57 11.48
CA ASN A 54 10.76 -6.61 11.15
C ASN A 54 10.39 -5.56 10.08
N ILE A 55 10.86 -4.33 10.23
CA ILE A 55 10.60 -3.26 9.24
C ILE A 55 11.18 -3.65 7.88
N VAL A 56 12.44 -4.08 7.83
CA VAL A 56 13.09 -4.46 6.56
C VAL A 56 12.40 -5.65 5.88
N ARG A 57 11.97 -6.65 6.65
CA ARG A 57 11.19 -7.77 6.10
C ARG A 57 9.84 -7.31 5.57
N ALA A 58 9.16 -6.41 6.29
CA ALA A 58 7.91 -5.83 5.83
C ALA A 58 8.09 -5.10 4.49
N GLU A 59 9.05 -4.16 4.41
CA GLU A 59 9.36 -3.42 3.19
C GLU A 59 9.64 -4.35 2.00
N LYS A 60 10.43 -5.41 2.22
CA LYS A 60 10.75 -6.40 1.20
C LYS A 60 9.49 -7.12 0.73
N LEU A 61 8.64 -7.59 1.65
CA LEU A 61 7.40 -8.29 1.30
C LEU A 61 6.44 -7.39 0.52
N LEU A 62 6.29 -6.12 0.93
CA LEU A 62 5.44 -5.15 0.24
C LEU A 62 5.92 -4.91 -1.20
N ARG A 63 7.23 -4.68 -1.40
CA ARG A 63 7.81 -4.47 -2.73
C ARG A 63 7.77 -5.72 -3.61
N ASP A 64 8.07 -6.89 -3.04
CA ASP A 64 8.00 -8.16 -3.76
C ASP A 64 6.56 -8.50 -4.18
N SER A 65 5.58 -8.18 -3.33
CA SER A 65 4.16 -8.37 -3.62
C SER A 65 3.72 -7.45 -4.77
N GLU A 66 4.09 -6.17 -4.72
CA GLU A 66 3.80 -5.23 -5.80
C GLU A 66 4.47 -5.63 -7.10
N SER A 67 5.73 -6.06 -7.08
CA SER A 67 6.43 -6.50 -8.29
C SER A 67 5.76 -7.72 -8.95
N LYS A 68 5.06 -8.56 -8.18
CA LYS A 68 4.41 -9.79 -8.69
C LYS A 68 2.96 -9.56 -9.10
N LEU A 69 2.25 -8.72 -8.36
CA LEU A 69 0.80 -8.56 -8.50
C LEU A 69 0.40 -7.26 -9.19
N GLY A 70 1.21 -6.21 -9.06
CA GLY A 70 0.98 -4.90 -9.67
C GLY A 70 -0.33 -4.24 -9.27
N LEU A 71 -0.85 -4.53 -8.06
CA LEU A 71 -2.20 -4.10 -7.68
C LEU A 71 -2.30 -2.59 -7.54
N LYS A 72 -1.24 -1.90 -7.11
CA LYS A 72 -1.25 -0.44 -7.03
C LYS A 72 -1.57 0.18 -8.40
N GLU A 73 -0.85 -0.24 -9.44
CA GLU A 73 -1.06 0.30 -10.79
C GLU A 73 -2.44 -0.06 -11.33
N LYS A 74 -2.91 -1.30 -11.10
CA LYS A 74 -4.25 -1.73 -11.49
C LYS A 74 -5.35 -0.90 -10.82
N LEU A 75 -5.20 -0.59 -9.53
CA LEU A 75 -6.17 0.24 -8.79
C LEU A 75 -6.20 1.67 -9.32
N ILE A 76 -5.02 2.26 -9.59
CA ILE A 76 -4.92 3.61 -10.19
C ILE A 76 -5.62 3.66 -11.55
N GLU A 77 -5.39 2.66 -12.40
CA GLU A 77 -6.02 2.62 -13.72
C GLU A 77 -7.54 2.37 -13.61
N ALA A 78 -7.98 1.51 -12.69
CA ALA A 78 -9.40 1.31 -12.43
C ALA A 78 -10.07 2.61 -11.97
N ASP A 79 -9.47 3.35 -11.04
CA ASP A 79 -9.99 4.64 -10.58
C ASP A 79 -10.10 5.67 -11.71
N ARG A 80 -9.11 5.70 -12.60
CA ARG A 80 -9.10 6.56 -13.78
C ARG A 80 -10.23 6.22 -14.75
N LEU A 81 -10.43 4.93 -15.04
CA LEU A 81 -11.52 4.46 -15.90
C LEU A 81 -12.89 4.77 -15.28
N ILE A 82 -13.04 4.54 -13.97
CA ILE A 82 -14.26 4.88 -13.22
C ILE A 82 -14.55 6.39 -13.30
N ALA A 83 -13.54 7.25 -13.10
CA ALA A 83 -13.70 8.69 -13.22
C ALA A 83 -14.13 9.12 -14.64
N SER A 84 -13.54 8.49 -15.66
CA SER A 84 -13.88 8.73 -17.06
C SER A 84 -15.32 8.31 -17.38
N ALA A 85 -15.74 7.14 -16.88
CA ALA A 85 -17.11 6.64 -17.02
C ALA A 85 -18.12 7.57 -16.31
N LYS A 86 -17.82 8.04 -15.09
CA LYS A 86 -18.65 9.02 -14.36
C LYS A 86 -18.83 10.31 -15.14
N LYS A 87 -17.78 10.78 -15.83
CA LYS A 87 -17.86 11.96 -16.70
C LYS A 87 -18.75 11.72 -17.91
N ALA A 88 -18.63 10.57 -18.57
CA ALA A 88 -19.49 10.18 -19.69
C ALA A 88 -20.97 10.10 -19.28
N LEU A 89 -21.26 9.51 -18.12
CA LEU A 89 -22.61 9.46 -17.53
C LEU A 89 -23.15 10.86 -17.26
N SER A 90 -22.34 11.76 -16.69
CA SER A 90 -22.73 13.15 -16.43
C SER A 90 -23.04 13.94 -17.71
N SER A 91 -22.46 13.55 -18.85
CA SER A 91 -22.77 14.09 -20.18
C SER A 91 -23.92 13.38 -20.90
N GLY A 92 -24.54 12.36 -20.30
CA GLY A 92 -25.63 11.58 -20.90
C GLY A 92 -25.19 10.48 -21.88
N ASP A 93 -23.89 10.30 -22.10
CA ASP A 93 -23.35 9.27 -23.00
C ASP A 93 -23.17 7.94 -22.25
N THR A 94 -24.29 7.26 -22.07
CA THR A 94 -24.36 5.96 -21.37
C THR A 94 -23.66 4.84 -22.15
N ALA A 95 -23.61 4.93 -23.48
CA ALA A 95 -22.94 3.94 -24.31
C ALA A 95 -21.41 4.02 -24.17
N LEU A 96 -20.85 5.23 -24.14
CA LEU A 96 -19.43 5.45 -23.86
C LEU A 96 -19.08 5.01 -22.44
N ALA A 97 -19.92 5.33 -21.45
CA ALA A 97 -19.70 4.90 -20.06
C ALA A 97 -19.64 3.37 -19.94
N GLY A 98 -20.53 2.64 -20.61
CA GLY A 98 -20.51 1.17 -20.63
C GLY A 98 -19.20 0.62 -21.20
N LYS A 99 -18.76 1.14 -22.35
CA LYS A 99 -17.48 0.72 -22.97
C LYS A 99 -16.27 0.95 -22.06
N ILE A 100 -16.21 2.10 -21.38
CA ILE A 100 -15.11 2.41 -20.46
C ILE A 100 -15.10 1.44 -19.27
N LEU A 101 -16.26 1.06 -18.76
CA LEU A 101 -16.35 0.11 -17.65
C LEU A 101 -15.92 -1.30 -18.06
N ASP A 102 -16.19 -1.73 -19.29
CA ASP A 102 -15.75 -3.02 -19.83
C ASP A 102 -14.22 -3.12 -19.98
N GLU A 103 -13.50 -1.99 -20.00
CA GLU A 103 -12.04 -1.94 -20.07
C GLU A 103 -11.36 -2.16 -18.70
N ILE A 104 -12.09 -2.12 -17.59
CA ILE A 104 -11.54 -2.33 -16.25
C ILE A 104 -11.13 -3.80 -16.09
N LYS A 105 -9.81 -4.04 -16.03
CA LYS A 105 -9.21 -5.37 -15.84
C LYS A 105 -8.59 -5.46 -14.44
N LEU A 106 -9.33 -6.03 -13.50
CA LEU A 106 -8.85 -6.32 -12.13
C LEU A 106 -8.33 -7.76 -12.04
#